data_AF-A0A838G970-F1
#
_entry.id   AF-A0A838G970-F1
#
_cell.length_a   1.000
_cell.length_b   1.000
_cell.length_c   1.000
_cell.angle_alpha   90.00
_cell.angle_beta   90.00
_cell.angle_gamma   90.00
#
_symmetry.space_group_name_H-M   'P 1'
#
loop_
_entity.id
_entity.type
_entity.pdbx_description
1 polymer ?
#
loop_
_entity_poly.entity_id
_entity_poly.type
_entity_poly.pdbx_seq_one_letter_code
_entity_poly.pdbx_strand_id
1 'polypeptide(L)'
;MLSDLDHTRTRETLATQVDDYAELSDQYAASGDARRAALAIWASDVRAVQCVLWERGLVASEEPTERLQGVLQDVETALAGRGPAADVSARGIVEEARRALVTAFEESLHEELIAGFRSLDHLDDTAAASAGGANLAVQVRLAGRTGEQLVSDLLLAAADCRAVARVMAEVGDVDEAHRQAAAADRAGFEAYLVLASAASGDATLATTELRWDLAAAKSGRSGSE
;
A
#
# COMPACT_ATOMS: atom_id res chain seq x y z
N MET A 1 -12.77 -28.10 0.75
CA MET A 1 -12.44 -28.06 -0.69
C MET A 1 -12.54 -26.66 -1.31
N LEU A 2 -13.70 -25.97 -1.31
CA LEU A 2 -13.75 -24.55 -1.74
C LEU A 2 -13.00 -23.61 -0.76
N SER A 3 -13.11 -23.85 0.55
CA SER A 3 -12.37 -23.10 1.58
C SER A 3 -10.85 -23.19 1.42
N ASP A 4 -10.31 -24.37 1.10
CA ASP A 4 -8.85 -24.58 1.02
C ASP A 4 -8.21 -23.88 -0.19
N LEU A 5 -8.96 -23.78 -1.29
CA LEU A 5 -8.53 -23.05 -2.49
C LEU A 5 -8.49 -21.54 -2.26
N ASP A 6 -9.50 -20.99 -1.57
CA ASP A 6 -9.52 -19.56 -1.21
C ASP A 6 -8.42 -19.21 -0.19
N HIS A 7 -8.09 -20.13 0.73
CA HIS A 7 -6.98 -19.97 1.66
C HIS A 7 -5.63 -19.94 0.96
N THR A 8 -5.41 -20.86 0.02
CA THR A 8 -4.16 -20.94 -0.75
C THR A 8 -3.97 -19.68 -1.60
N ARG A 9 -5.01 -19.25 -2.31
CA ARG A 9 -4.95 -18.05 -3.16
C ARG A 9 -4.70 -16.77 -2.35
N THR A 10 -5.31 -16.65 -1.17
CA THR A 10 -5.09 -15.48 -0.31
C THR A 10 -3.66 -15.44 0.21
N ARG A 11 -3.12 -16.59 0.64
CA ARG A 11 -1.71 -16.73 1.05
C ARG A 11 -0.76 -16.34 -0.08
N GLU A 12 -0.95 -16.88 -1.27
CA GLU A 12 -0.12 -16.56 -2.44
C GLU A 12 -0.18 -15.07 -2.80
N THR A 13 -1.38 -14.48 -2.71
CA THR A 13 -1.57 -13.04 -2.96
C THR A 13 -0.80 -12.19 -1.94
N LEU A 14 -0.87 -12.53 -0.65
CA LEU A 14 -0.13 -11.81 0.39
C LEU A 14 1.38 -11.96 0.21
N ALA A 15 1.87 -13.16 -0.06
CA ALA A 15 3.29 -13.42 -0.31
C ALA A 15 3.80 -12.63 -1.52
N THR A 16 3.05 -12.62 -2.63
CA THR A 16 3.38 -11.81 -3.81
C THR A 16 3.44 -10.32 -3.48
N GLN A 17 2.52 -9.82 -2.64
CA GLN A 17 2.51 -8.42 -2.23
C GLN A 17 3.72 -8.05 -1.35
N VAL A 18 4.23 -8.96 -0.51
CA VAL A 18 5.49 -8.73 0.21
C VAL A 18 6.60 -8.43 -0.78
N ASP A 19 6.75 -9.26 -1.81
CA ASP A 19 7.81 -9.12 -2.81
C ASP A 19 7.64 -7.85 -3.65
N ASP A 20 6.42 -7.56 -4.09
CA ASP A 20 6.15 -6.37 -4.90
C ASP A 20 6.46 -5.07 -4.14
N TYR A 21 6.11 -4.98 -2.85
CA TYR A 21 6.39 -3.79 -2.06
C TYR A 21 7.88 -3.64 -1.72
N ALA A 22 8.58 -4.77 -1.52
CA ALA A 22 10.03 -4.76 -1.35
C ALA A 22 10.74 -4.27 -2.62
N GLU A 23 10.36 -4.78 -3.79
CA GLU A 23 10.89 -4.34 -5.09
C GLU A 23 10.62 -2.85 -5.33
N LEU A 24 9.41 -2.38 -5.00
CA LEU A 24 9.06 -0.96 -5.12
C LEU A 24 9.90 -0.10 -4.16
N SER A 25 10.23 -0.61 -2.98
CA SER A 25 11.13 0.07 -2.05
C SER A 25 12.54 0.25 -2.63
N ASP A 26 13.08 -0.80 -3.25
CA ASP A 26 14.38 -0.74 -3.93
C ASP A 26 14.38 0.30 -5.05
N GLN A 27 13.32 0.35 -5.84
CA GLN A 27 13.16 1.34 -6.93
C GLN A 27 13.11 2.78 -6.40
N TYR A 28 12.42 3.01 -5.29
CA TYR A 28 12.39 4.32 -4.64
C TYR A 28 13.74 4.71 -4.04
N ALA A 29 14.43 3.78 -3.40
CA ALA A 29 15.77 4.04 -2.88
C ALA A 29 16.75 4.40 -4.01
N ALA A 30 16.71 3.66 -5.11
CA ALA A 30 17.54 3.92 -6.30
C ALA A 30 17.26 5.29 -6.95
N SER A 31 16.04 5.82 -6.82
CA SER A 31 15.67 7.16 -7.31
C SER A 31 15.88 8.27 -6.28
N GLY A 32 16.36 7.94 -5.08
CA GLY A 32 16.61 8.89 -4.00
C GLY A 32 15.37 9.31 -3.21
N ASP A 33 14.23 8.64 -3.40
CA ASP A 33 13.01 8.90 -2.63
C ASP A 33 12.96 8.05 -1.36
N ALA A 34 13.72 8.47 -0.35
CA ALA A 34 13.84 7.77 0.93
C ALA A 34 12.50 7.59 1.65
N ARG A 35 11.57 8.55 1.52
CA ARG A 35 10.25 8.48 2.15
C ARG A 35 9.43 7.36 1.54
N ARG A 36 9.33 7.34 0.20
CA ARG A 36 8.55 6.30 -0.48
C ARG A 36 9.20 4.92 -0.34
N ALA A 37 10.53 4.86 -0.32
CA ALA A 37 11.26 3.63 -0.03
C ALA A 37 10.89 3.09 1.36
N ALA A 38 10.98 3.91 2.40
CA ALA A 38 10.64 3.52 3.78
C ALA A 38 9.17 3.08 3.91
N LEU A 39 8.24 3.78 3.27
CA LEU A 39 6.82 3.40 3.32
C LEU A 39 6.54 2.10 2.55
N ALA A 40 7.20 1.87 1.42
CA ALA A 40 7.06 0.65 0.64
C ALA A 40 7.56 -0.57 1.42
N ILE A 41 8.74 -0.48 2.04
CA ILE A 41 9.27 -1.61 2.82
C ILE A 41 8.43 -1.87 4.09
N TRP A 42 7.90 -0.81 4.71
CA TRP A 42 6.95 -0.96 5.82
C TRP A 42 5.66 -1.65 5.37
N ALA A 43 5.14 -1.31 4.19
CA ALA A 43 3.97 -2.01 3.62
C ALA A 43 4.28 -3.49 3.36
N SER A 44 5.48 -3.83 2.87
CA SER A 44 5.97 -5.20 2.77
C SER A 44 5.96 -5.91 4.13
N ASP A 45 6.50 -5.27 5.18
CA ASP A 45 6.54 -5.86 6.53
C ASP A 45 5.14 -6.12 7.09
N VAL A 46 4.20 -5.18 6.92
CA VAL A 46 2.79 -5.38 7.31
C VAL A 46 2.18 -6.58 6.58
N ARG A 47 2.51 -6.80 5.30
CA ARG A 47 2.06 -7.98 4.55
C ARG A 47 2.69 -9.26 5.06
N ALA A 48 3.97 -9.24 5.45
CA ALA A 48 4.63 -10.39 6.07
C ALA A 48 3.95 -10.76 7.40
N VAL A 49 3.61 -9.78 8.23
CA VAL A 49 2.83 -10.01 9.46
C VAL A 49 1.46 -10.61 9.16
N GLN A 50 0.76 -10.11 8.15
CA GLN A 50 -0.52 -10.68 7.73
C GLN A 50 -0.38 -12.14 7.27
N CYS A 51 0.69 -12.50 6.56
CA CYS A 51 0.99 -13.88 6.21
C CYS A 51 1.13 -14.76 7.47
N VAL A 52 1.93 -14.33 8.45
CA VAL A 52 2.12 -15.07 9.71
C VAL A 52 0.81 -15.24 10.46
N LEU A 53 0.02 -14.16 10.63
CA LEU A 53 -1.27 -14.24 11.31
C LEU A 53 -2.24 -15.17 10.60
N TRP A 54 -2.23 -15.15 9.27
CA TRP A 54 -3.03 -16.07 8.45
C TRP A 54 -2.63 -17.52 8.68
N GLU A 55 -1.32 -17.82 8.68
CA GLU A 55 -0.78 -19.17 8.93
C GLU A 55 -1.05 -19.67 10.34
N ARG A 56 -1.09 -18.76 11.33
CA ARG A 56 -1.41 -19.08 12.72
C ARG A 56 -2.92 -19.19 13.01
N GLY A 57 -3.75 -19.18 11.97
CA GLY A 57 -5.18 -19.49 12.09
C GLY A 57 -6.05 -18.29 12.45
N LEU A 58 -5.62 -17.05 12.14
CA LEU A 58 -6.49 -15.88 12.26
C LEU A 58 -7.83 -16.08 11.55
N VAL A 59 -7.83 -16.77 10.40
CA VAL A 59 -9.04 -17.07 9.61
C VAL A 59 -9.93 -18.13 10.25
N ALA A 60 -9.33 -19.01 11.05
CA ALA A 60 -10.06 -20.01 11.83
C ALA A 60 -10.59 -19.45 13.16
N SER A 61 -10.29 -18.18 13.47
CA SER A 61 -10.88 -17.46 14.60
C SER A 61 -12.38 -17.27 14.38
N GLU A 62 -13.18 -17.40 15.44
CA GLU A 62 -14.62 -17.09 15.39
C GLU A 62 -14.85 -15.59 15.09
N GLU A 63 -13.91 -14.73 15.54
CA GLU A 63 -13.96 -13.27 15.38
C GLU A 63 -12.64 -12.73 14.80
N PRO A 64 -12.37 -12.93 13.50
CA PRO A 64 -11.11 -12.55 12.86
C PRO A 64 -10.93 -11.02 12.79
N THR A 65 -12.02 -10.29 12.58
CA THR A 65 -12.01 -8.82 12.48
C THR A 65 -11.66 -8.15 13.81
N GLU A 66 -12.23 -8.62 14.91
CA GLU A 66 -11.95 -8.06 16.24
C GLU A 66 -10.51 -8.33 16.67
N ARG A 67 -10.00 -9.54 16.39
CA ARG A 67 -8.57 -9.84 16.59
C ARG A 67 -7.66 -8.94 15.79
N LEU A 68 -7.97 -8.71 14.51
CA LEU A 68 -7.19 -7.79 13.68
C LEU A 68 -7.23 -6.36 14.22
N GLN A 69 -8.39 -5.88 14.69
CA GLN A 69 -8.52 -4.57 15.30
C GLN A 69 -7.69 -4.46 16.59
N GLY A 70 -7.71 -5.49 17.44
CA GLY A 70 -6.88 -5.54 18.65
C GLY A 70 -5.39 -5.44 18.31
N VAL A 71 -4.92 -6.24 17.34
CA VAL A 71 -3.54 -6.19 16.85
C VAL A 71 -3.18 -4.79 16.32
N LEU A 72 -4.06 -4.17 15.54
CA LEU A 72 -3.83 -2.81 15.04
C LEU A 72 -3.68 -1.80 16.18
N GLN A 73 -4.56 -1.87 17.18
CA GLN A 73 -4.52 -0.98 18.33
C GLN A 73 -3.25 -1.19 19.18
N ASP A 74 -2.79 -2.43 19.33
CA ASP A 74 -1.55 -2.75 20.03
C ASP A 74 -0.33 -2.20 19.27
N VAL A 75 -0.32 -2.31 17.94
CA VAL A 75 0.71 -1.71 17.07
C VAL A 75 0.70 -0.18 17.16
N GLU A 76 -0.46 0.44 17.08
CA GLU A 76 -0.61 1.90 17.24
C GLU A 76 -0.09 2.37 18.60
N THR A 77 -0.43 1.64 19.67
CA THR A 77 0.03 1.93 21.03
C THR A 77 1.55 1.79 21.14
N ALA A 78 2.11 0.72 20.57
CA ALA A 78 3.55 0.47 20.56
C ALA A 78 4.32 1.53 19.77
N LEU A 79 3.74 2.07 18.69
CA LEU A 79 4.31 3.16 17.91
C LEU A 79 4.20 4.51 18.64
N ALA A 80 3.04 4.83 19.23
CA ALA A 80 2.79 6.08 19.94
C ALA A 80 3.68 6.24 21.20
N GLY A 81 4.06 5.12 21.84
CA GLY A 81 4.98 5.11 22.97
C GLY A 81 6.44 5.41 22.60
N ARG A 82 6.79 5.46 21.31
CA ARG A 82 8.15 5.76 20.84
C ARG A 82 8.25 7.23 20.47
N GLY A 83 9.20 7.93 21.12
CA GLY A 83 9.58 9.28 20.73
C GLY A 83 10.17 9.32 19.31
N PRO A 84 10.47 10.50 18.76
CA PRO A 84 11.14 10.62 17.47
C PRO A 84 12.43 9.78 17.48
N ALA A 85 12.68 9.04 16.38
CA ALA A 85 13.84 8.18 16.25
C ALA A 85 15.13 8.96 16.55
N ALA A 86 16.03 8.36 17.33
CA ALA A 86 17.31 8.97 17.69
C ALA A 86 18.22 9.16 16.46
N ASP A 87 18.02 8.33 15.44
CA ASP A 87 18.57 8.48 14.09
C ASP A 87 17.43 8.85 13.12
N VAL A 88 17.62 9.94 12.37
CA VAL A 88 16.62 10.46 11.43
C VAL A 88 16.75 9.77 10.05
N SER A 89 17.60 8.76 9.92
CA SER A 89 17.73 7.97 8.69
C SER A 89 16.44 7.19 8.36
N ALA A 90 16.19 6.97 7.07
CA ALA A 90 15.04 6.19 6.61
C ALA A 90 15.07 4.76 7.17
N ARG A 91 16.26 4.14 7.21
CA ARG A 91 16.50 2.85 7.85
C ARG A 91 16.14 2.87 9.34
N GLY A 92 16.65 3.84 10.10
CA GLY A 92 16.39 3.95 11.53
C GLY A 92 14.90 4.07 11.85
N ILE A 93 14.15 4.83 11.04
CA ILE A 93 12.69 4.94 11.16
C ILE A 93 12.01 3.58 10.96
N VAL A 94 12.37 2.83 9.92
CA VAL A 94 11.78 1.51 9.64
C VAL A 94 12.18 0.49 10.71
N GLU A 95 13.42 0.51 11.20
CA GLU A 95 13.88 -0.37 12.28
C GLU A 95 13.11 -0.12 13.57
N GLU A 96 12.89 1.15 13.95
CA GLU A 96 12.03 1.50 15.08
C GLU A 96 10.60 0.99 14.90
N ALA A 97 10.04 1.16 13.70
CA ALA A 97 8.70 0.68 13.38
C ALA A 97 8.60 -0.85 13.45
N ARG A 98 9.58 -1.59 12.91
CA ARG A 98 9.67 -3.06 13.02
C ARG A 98 9.77 -3.50 14.47
N ARG A 99 10.58 -2.83 15.27
CA ARG A 99 10.71 -3.14 16.70
C ARG A 99 9.38 -2.90 17.43
N ALA A 100 8.66 -1.81 17.12
CA ALA A 100 7.32 -1.57 17.69
C ALA A 100 6.33 -2.66 17.25
N LEU A 101 6.33 -3.01 15.96
CA LEU A 101 5.46 -4.04 15.38
C LEU A 101 5.66 -5.38 16.06
N VAL A 102 6.90 -5.85 16.16
CA VAL A 102 7.23 -7.14 16.79
C VAL A 102 6.81 -7.14 18.26
N THR A 103 7.04 -6.05 19.00
CA THR A 103 6.65 -5.97 20.42
C THR A 103 5.14 -5.95 20.66
N ALA A 104 4.32 -5.68 19.64
CA ALA A 104 2.87 -5.78 19.74
C ALA A 104 2.36 -7.23 19.71
N PHE A 105 3.23 -8.20 19.37
CA PHE A 105 2.88 -9.62 19.36
C PHE A 105 3.54 -10.38 20.52
N GLU A 106 2.99 -11.55 20.81
CA GLU A 106 3.57 -12.50 21.75
C GLU A 106 5.00 -12.90 21.33
N GLU A 107 5.89 -13.08 22.31
CA GLU A 107 7.31 -13.43 22.10
C GLU A 107 7.49 -14.70 21.25
N SER A 108 6.54 -15.63 21.34
CA SER A 108 6.51 -16.87 20.56
C SER A 108 6.45 -16.66 19.04
N LEU A 109 6.04 -15.48 18.57
CA LEU A 109 5.94 -15.12 17.16
C LEU A 109 7.09 -14.23 16.68
N HIS A 110 7.94 -13.72 17.57
CA HIS A 110 8.94 -12.70 17.22
C HIS A 110 9.92 -13.18 16.16
N GLU A 111 10.47 -14.40 16.32
CA GLU A 111 11.43 -14.96 15.35
C GLU A 111 10.81 -15.16 13.96
N GLU A 112 9.56 -15.60 13.90
CA GLU A 112 8.85 -15.83 12.63
C GLU A 112 8.54 -14.50 11.92
N LEU A 113 8.10 -13.49 12.67
CA LEU A 113 7.87 -12.14 12.13
C LEU A 113 9.16 -11.54 11.58
N ILE A 114 10.26 -11.62 12.35
CA ILE A 114 11.57 -11.10 11.93
C ILE A 114 12.08 -11.83 10.69
N ALA A 115 11.91 -13.16 10.61
CA ALA A 115 12.31 -13.94 9.44
C ALA A 115 11.53 -13.57 8.16
N GLY A 116 10.30 -13.06 8.31
CA GLY A 116 9.49 -12.59 7.20
C GLY A 116 9.88 -11.19 6.69
N PHE A 117 10.62 -10.40 7.47
CA PHE A 117 11.02 -9.05 7.09
C PHE A 117 12.17 -9.05 6.08
N ARG A 118 12.07 -8.18 5.08
CA ARG A 118 13.10 -8.00 4.04
C ARG A 118 14.28 -7.18 4.57
N SER A 119 15.45 -7.28 3.92
CA SER A 119 16.60 -6.46 4.30
C SER A 119 16.29 -4.95 4.13
N LEU A 120 17.02 -4.11 4.87
CA LEU A 120 16.93 -2.65 4.78
C LEU A 120 18.19 -2.02 4.17
N ASP A 121 19.13 -2.83 3.66
CA ASP A 121 20.43 -2.36 3.20
C ASP A 121 20.33 -1.35 2.05
N HIS A 122 19.27 -1.44 1.23
CA HIS A 122 18.98 -0.46 0.19
C HIS A 122 18.64 0.94 0.73
N LEU A 123 18.33 1.07 2.02
CA LEU A 123 18.06 2.36 2.66
C LEU A 123 19.32 3.02 3.24
N ASP A 124 20.46 2.32 3.33
CA ASP A 124 21.67 2.83 4.01
C ASP A 124 22.19 4.13 3.36
N ASP A 125 22.09 4.23 2.03
CA ASP A 125 22.57 5.37 1.26
C ASP A 125 21.47 6.42 1.00
N THR A 126 20.24 6.20 1.48
CA THR A 126 19.14 7.14 1.27
C THR A 126 19.16 8.27 2.29
N ALA A 127 19.27 9.51 1.80
CA ALA A 127 19.20 10.69 2.67
C ALA A 127 17.85 10.75 3.40
N ALA A 128 17.86 11.13 4.68
CA ALA A 128 16.65 11.29 5.47
C ALA A 128 15.60 12.13 4.74
N ALA A 129 14.33 11.71 4.81
CA ALA A 129 13.23 12.43 4.21
C ALA A 129 13.18 13.88 4.74
N SER A 130 13.17 14.87 3.83
CA SER A 130 13.09 16.27 4.24
C SER A 130 11.81 16.56 5.01
N ALA A 131 11.92 17.31 6.12
CA ALA A 131 10.77 17.80 6.86
C ALA A 131 9.77 18.51 5.91
N GLY A 132 8.51 18.06 5.89
CA GLY A 132 7.46 18.61 5.03
C GLY A 132 7.27 17.91 3.67
N GLY A 133 8.12 16.93 3.31
CA GLY A 133 7.97 16.17 2.05
C GLY A 133 6.62 15.47 1.92
N ALA A 134 6.04 15.02 3.03
CA ALA A 134 4.69 14.44 3.05
C ALA A 134 3.60 15.43 2.65
N ASN A 135 3.65 16.65 3.16
CA ASN A 135 2.68 17.69 2.84
C ASN A 135 2.83 18.14 1.37
N LEU A 136 4.07 18.20 0.86
CA LEU A 136 4.30 18.55 -0.54
C LEU A 136 3.73 17.49 -1.49
N ALA A 137 3.93 16.20 -1.21
CA ALA A 137 3.36 15.11 -2.01
C ALA A 137 1.83 15.18 -2.06
N VAL A 138 1.18 15.38 -0.91
CA VAL A 138 -0.27 15.59 -0.81
C VAL A 138 -0.71 16.80 -1.63
N GLN A 139 -0.02 17.93 -1.50
CA GLN A 139 -0.36 19.16 -2.22
C GLN A 139 -0.25 18.98 -3.73
N VAL A 140 0.79 18.29 -4.21
CA VAL A 140 0.96 17.98 -5.64
C VAL A 140 -0.19 17.11 -6.14
N ARG A 141 -0.57 16.07 -5.40
CA ARG A 141 -1.64 15.15 -5.80
C ARG A 141 -3.02 15.78 -5.76
N LEU A 142 -3.32 16.52 -4.70
CA LEU A 142 -4.57 17.24 -4.56
C LEU A 142 -4.67 18.43 -5.54
N ALA A 143 -3.54 19.02 -5.94
CA ALA A 143 -3.47 20.16 -6.86
C ALA A 143 -4.42 21.31 -6.44
N GLY A 144 -4.47 21.61 -5.14
CA GLY A 144 -5.33 22.64 -4.57
C GLY A 144 -6.77 22.22 -4.26
N ARG A 145 -7.15 20.96 -4.48
CA ARG A 145 -8.47 20.41 -4.15
C ARG A 145 -8.49 19.79 -2.74
N THR A 146 -9.70 19.56 -2.21
CA THR A 146 -9.88 18.63 -1.09
C THR A 146 -9.88 17.19 -1.59
N GLY A 147 -9.70 16.21 -0.69
CA GLY A 147 -9.84 14.80 -1.03
C GLY A 147 -11.22 14.46 -1.60
N GLU A 148 -12.29 15.05 -1.04
CA GLU A 148 -13.67 14.88 -1.52
C GLU A 148 -13.86 15.46 -2.94
N GLN A 149 -13.30 16.64 -3.20
CA GLN A 149 -13.32 17.24 -4.54
C GLN A 149 -12.58 16.36 -5.56
N LEU A 150 -11.39 15.86 -5.21
CA LEU A 150 -10.64 14.95 -6.07
C LEU A 150 -11.43 13.67 -6.37
N VAL A 151 -12.09 13.06 -5.37
CA VAL A 151 -12.95 11.89 -5.57
C VAL A 151 -14.10 12.20 -6.51
N SER A 152 -14.78 13.34 -6.31
CA SER A 152 -15.87 13.77 -7.18
C SER A 152 -15.41 13.94 -8.63
N ASP A 153 -14.27 14.60 -8.84
CA ASP A 153 -13.67 14.81 -10.17
C ASP A 153 -13.33 13.47 -10.84
N LEU A 154 -12.72 12.54 -10.10
CA LEU A 154 -12.32 11.23 -10.62
C LEU A 154 -13.53 10.36 -10.99
N LEU A 155 -14.59 10.38 -10.18
CA LEU A 155 -15.82 9.65 -10.48
C LEU A 155 -16.55 10.22 -11.69
N LEU A 156 -16.54 11.56 -11.85
CA LEU A 156 -17.06 12.21 -13.04
C LEU A 156 -16.25 11.81 -14.29
N ALA A 157 -14.91 11.90 -14.22
CA ALA A 157 -14.03 11.48 -15.31
C ALA A 157 -14.23 10.00 -15.67
N ALA A 158 -14.42 9.12 -14.69
CA ALA A 158 -14.72 7.71 -14.92
C ALA A 158 -16.06 7.51 -15.65
N ALA A 159 -17.09 8.27 -15.29
CA ALA A 159 -18.38 8.22 -15.96
C ALA A 159 -18.28 8.71 -17.42
N ASP A 160 -17.58 9.81 -17.65
CA ASP A 160 -17.36 10.38 -18.98
C ASP A 160 -16.58 9.42 -19.88
N CYS A 161 -15.49 8.84 -19.38
CA CYS A 161 -14.69 7.85 -20.13
C CYS A 161 -15.53 6.61 -20.48
N ARG A 162 -16.39 6.11 -19.58
CA ARG A 162 -17.31 5.00 -19.91
C ARG A 162 -18.33 5.37 -20.98
N ALA A 163 -18.83 6.60 -20.96
CA ALA A 163 -19.76 7.08 -21.98
C ALA A 163 -19.08 7.15 -23.34
N VAL A 164 -17.87 7.70 -23.41
CA VAL A 164 -17.07 7.74 -24.65
C VAL A 164 -16.73 6.33 -25.13
N ALA A 165 -16.30 5.43 -24.23
CA ALA A 165 -15.99 4.05 -24.58
C ALA A 165 -17.16 3.35 -25.28
N ARG A 166 -18.39 3.57 -24.78
CA ARG A 166 -19.60 3.02 -25.39
C ARG A 166 -19.84 3.57 -26.80
N VAL A 167 -19.73 4.89 -26.98
CA VAL A 167 -19.89 5.54 -28.29
C VAL A 167 -18.85 5.02 -29.29
N MET A 168 -17.59 4.88 -28.86
CA MET A 168 -16.51 4.39 -29.71
C MET A 168 -16.72 2.94 -30.14
N ALA A 169 -17.21 2.09 -29.22
CA ALA A 169 -17.59 0.72 -29.55
C ALA A 169 -18.75 0.67 -30.57
N GLU A 170 -19.75 1.56 -30.45
CA GLU A 170 -20.89 1.63 -31.37
C GLU A 170 -20.49 2.07 -32.78
N VAL A 171 -19.50 2.95 -32.93
CA VAL A 171 -18.98 3.39 -34.25
C VAL A 171 -17.88 2.46 -34.80
N GLY A 172 -17.54 1.40 -34.07
CA GLY A 172 -16.57 0.39 -34.49
C GLY A 172 -15.09 0.73 -34.20
N ASP A 173 -14.81 1.78 -33.43
CA ASP A 173 -13.46 2.11 -32.97
C ASP A 173 -13.16 1.38 -31.64
N VAL A 174 -12.82 0.11 -31.77
CA VAL A 174 -12.61 -0.82 -30.65
C VAL A 174 -11.38 -0.44 -29.81
N ASP A 175 -10.32 0.05 -30.44
CA ASP A 175 -9.08 0.43 -29.75
C ASP A 175 -9.32 1.65 -28.85
N GLU A 176 -10.01 2.67 -29.35
CA GLU A 176 -10.37 3.82 -28.53
C GLU A 176 -11.37 3.44 -27.44
N ALA A 177 -12.34 2.57 -27.73
CA ALA A 177 -13.26 2.06 -26.73
C ALA A 177 -12.52 1.39 -25.55
N HIS A 178 -11.53 0.55 -25.83
CA HIS A 178 -10.70 -0.08 -24.81
C HIS A 178 -9.85 0.93 -24.04
N ARG A 179 -9.22 1.90 -24.72
CA ARG A 179 -8.44 2.95 -24.04
C ARG A 179 -9.30 3.74 -23.05
N GLN A 180 -10.52 4.11 -23.46
CA GLN A 180 -11.45 4.87 -22.63
C GLN A 180 -12.01 4.04 -21.48
N ALA A 181 -12.30 2.75 -21.70
CA ALA A 181 -12.69 1.84 -20.62
C ALA A 181 -11.57 1.71 -19.56
N ALA A 182 -10.32 1.52 -20.00
CA ALA A 182 -9.17 1.46 -19.10
C ALA A 182 -8.92 2.79 -18.35
N ALA A 183 -9.16 3.94 -19.00
CA ALA A 183 -9.11 5.24 -18.34
C ALA A 183 -10.18 5.38 -17.25
N ALA A 184 -11.40 4.90 -17.51
CA ALA A 184 -12.47 4.90 -16.52
C ALA A 184 -12.15 4.02 -15.30
N ASP A 185 -11.61 2.83 -15.53
CA ASP A 185 -11.26 1.91 -14.45
C ASP A 185 -10.13 2.45 -13.58
N ARG A 186 -9.12 3.08 -14.20
CA ARG A 186 -8.06 3.79 -13.49
C ARG A 186 -8.61 4.93 -12.62
N ALA A 187 -9.46 5.79 -13.17
CA ALA A 187 -10.06 6.90 -12.42
C ALA A 187 -10.95 6.39 -11.26
N GLY A 188 -11.73 5.33 -11.50
CA GLY A 188 -12.54 4.70 -10.46
C GLY A 188 -11.70 4.07 -9.35
N PHE A 189 -10.62 3.38 -9.70
CA PHE A 189 -9.68 2.79 -8.74
C PHE A 189 -8.98 3.88 -7.91
N GLU A 190 -8.56 4.97 -8.54
CA GLU A 190 -7.94 6.10 -7.85
C GLU A 190 -8.90 6.74 -6.83
N ALA A 191 -10.15 6.96 -7.23
CA ALA A 191 -11.18 7.50 -6.34
C ALA A 191 -11.41 6.58 -5.13
N TYR A 192 -11.44 5.26 -5.36
CA TYR A 192 -11.54 4.28 -4.29
C TYR A 192 -10.37 4.36 -3.30
N LEU A 193 -9.13 4.50 -3.79
CA LEU A 193 -7.96 4.60 -2.92
C LEU A 193 -7.98 5.87 -2.05
N VAL A 194 -8.38 7.01 -2.61
CA VAL A 194 -8.50 8.27 -1.87
C VAL A 194 -9.59 8.16 -0.79
N LEU A 195 -10.76 7.58 -1.12
CA LEU A 195 -11.81 7.30 -0.15
C LEU A 195 -11.35 6.37 0.96
N ALA A 196 -10.65 5.29 0.63
CA ALA A 196 -10.12 4.34 1.59
C ALA A 196 -9.10 5.01 2.53
N SER A 197 -8.23 5.88 1.99
CA SER A 197 -7.24 6.63 2.77
C SER A 197 -7.93 7.55 3.78
N ALA A 198 -8.94 8.31 3.33
CA ALA A 198 -9.75 9.16 4.19
C ALA A 198 -10.46 8.37 5.30
N ALA A 199 -11.06 7.23 4.97
CA ALA A 199 -11.71 6.36 5.95
C ALA A 199 -10.74 5.77 6.99
N SER A 200 -9.48 5.55 6.61
CA SER A 200 -8.41 5.08 7.50
C SER A 200 -7.67 6.20 8.26
N GLY A 201 -8.04 7.46 8.06
CA GLY A 201 -7.35 8.60 8.68
C GLY A 201 -5.97 8.93 8.08
N ASP A 202 -5.61 8.35 6.93
CA ASP A 202 -4.37 8.67 6.20
C ASP A 202 -4.50 10.02 5.50
N ALA A 203 -4.33 11.09 6.29
CA ALA A 203 -4.33 12.47 5.81
C ALA A 203 -3.19 12.77 4.83
N THR A 204 -2.17 11.90 4.75
CA THR A 204 -1.02 12.07 3.86
C THR A 204 -1.19 11.40 2.50
N LEU A 205 -2.29 10.66 2.31
CA LEU A 205 -2.55 9.83 1.12
C LEU A 205 -1.37 8.90 0.77
N ALA A 206 -0.53 8.57 1.74
CA ALA A 206 0.66 7.75 1.53
C ALA A 206 0.27 6.36 1.01
N THR A 207 -0.80 5.79 1.58
CA THR A 207 -1.34 4.49 1.16
C THR A 207 -1.99 4.55 -0.22
N THR A 208 -2.55 5.70 -0.62
CA THR A 208 -3.04 5.93 -1.98
C THR A 208 -1.88 5.87 -2.98
N GLU A 209 -0.81 6.65 -2.75
CA GLU A 209 0.35 6.69 -3.67
C GLU A 209 0.97 5.31 -3.85
N LEU A 210 1.28 4.62 -2.74
CA LEU A 210 1.86 3.28 -2.79
C LEU A 210 1.03 2.26 -3.55
N ARG A 211 -0.28 2.22 -3.30
CA ARG A 211 -1.17 1.25 -3.96
C ARG A 211 -1.38 1.60 -5.44
N TRP A 212 -1.33 2.88 -5.78
CA TRP A 212 -1.37 3.34 -7.16
C TRP A 212 -0.11 2.94 -7.93
N ASP A 213 1.07 3.22 -7.37
CA ASP A 213 2.35 2.92 -8.02
C ASP A 213 2.56 1.41 -8.17
N LEU A 214 2.11 0.63 -7.18
CA LEU A 214 2.06 -0.83 -7.30
C LEU A 214 1.16 -1.31 -8.44
N ALA A 215 -0.05 -0.75 -8.56
CA ALA A 215 -0.97 -1.09 -9.65
C ALA A 215 -0.40 -0.70 -11.03
N ALA A 216 0.27 0.45 -11.11
CA ALA A 216 0.94 0.92 -12.32
C ALA A 216 2.11 -0.01 -12.72
N ALA A 217 2.95 -0.41 -11.76
CA ALA A 217 4.07 -1.33 -12.00
C ALA A 217 3.59 -2.70 -12.50
N LYS A 218 2.48 -3.23 -11.97
CA LYS A 218 1.87 -4.48 -12.45
C LYS A 218 1.32 -4.36 -13.87
N SER A 219 0.63 -3.25 -14.16
CA SER A 219 0.06 -3.00 -15.47
C SER A 219 1.13 -2.83 -16.56
N GLY A 220 2.31 -2.26 -16.20
CA GLY A 220 3.46 -2.17 -17.11
C GLY A 220 4.14 -3.50 -17.39
N ARG A 221 4.19 -4.41 -16.41
CA ARG A 221 4.76 -5.76 -16.57
C ARG A 221 3.93 -6.66 -17.49
N SER A 222 2.60 -6.56 -17.44
CA SER A 222 1.70 -7.36 -18.30
C SER A 222 1.65 -6.92 -19.77
N GLY A 223 2.31 -5.83 -20.15
CA GLY A 223 2.37 -5.33 -21.54
C GLY A 223 3.66 -5.66 -22.29
N SER A 224 4.60 -6.39 -21.66
CA SER A 224 5.91 -6.76 -22.24
C SER A 224 6.06 -8.27 -22.51
N GLU A 225 4.97 -9.04 -22.43
CA GLU A 225 4.88 -10.45 -22.84
C GLU A 225 4.06 -10.59 -24.13
#